data_AF-A0A084QHA3-F1
#
_entry.id   AF-A0A084QHA3-F1
#
_cell.length_a   1.000
_cell.length_b   1.000
_cell.length_c   1.000
_cell.angle_alpha   90.00
_cell.angle_beta   90.00
_cell.angle_gamma   90.00
#
_symmetry.space_group_name_H-M   'P 1'
#
loop_
_entity.id
_entity.type
_entity.pdbx_description
1 polymer ?
#
loop_
_entity_poly.entity_id
_entity_poly.type
_entity_poly.pdbx_seq_one_letter_code
_entity_poly.pdbx_strand_id
1 'polypeptide(L)'
;MDTGIDDIKIWSGIYAADKTRAYLWDMDGRRDHREALDDAGLRNELAKLVRSSLSAEHAVNDTVHNHLPQGPFWKSSEIRETPSPTPNRQFVIVATVGDPVKSHRQMQLRRETFDYLTRGAGFDASIVHDFFTNMLPATSYNFEYDQNDETPSYMTIAFRCPKNSSCLTGVMRIHLASLDCFTFFTGAFAEDVSRILSHCANDKAALRAHPLFFLTMVYENRSEAWMTWTARVWNQVLEIETATNMTHPRWKARQQIEEHRLKSLSAVDTLLNQLHAMHVELCHARTVMASAFRLAEAISEIAAEVNKKRQDLGLRPMSMQQKSDFEYRIRHITARLTSMSDRVTELRDRLNGQINVSYNLIAQKDSKVNFAIAQLQSYDSRTIKGIAILTLLFLPTTLISTLWTTNLFRLNGNLNWQVYLTASLVLTLLVFAGWAIYVRISRDRDDARWAGFAVNDLGIYSSEELAAHDMEHTLTFSHEKPHVSV
;
A
#
# COMPACT_ATOMS: atom_id res chain seq x y z
N MET A 1 -26.10 29.04 -5.48
CA MET A 1 -25.59 27.96 -4.61
C MET A 1 -24.52 27.24 -5.40
N ASP A 2 -23.38 27.91 -5.54
CA ASP A 2 -22.16 27.37 -6.11
C ASP A 2 -21.37 26.78 -4.96
N THR A 3 -21.36 25.46 -4.83
CA THR A 3 -20.38 24.78 -3.98
C THR A 3 -19.05 24.84 -4.71
N GLY A 4 -18.27 25.87 -4.38
CA GLY A 4 -16.86 25.97 -4.71
C GLY A 4 -16.18 24.68 -4.30
N ILE A 5 -15.83 23.89 -5.30
CA ILE A 5 -14.79 22.88 -5.18
C ILE A 5 -13.53 23.72 -5.01
N ASP A 6 -13.07 23.80 -3.77
CA ASP A 6 -11.77 24.35 -3.43
C ASP A 6 -10.75 23.81 -4.43
N ASP A 7 -10.23 24.73 -5.25
CA ASP A 7 -9.02 24.53 -6.02
C ASP A 7 -7.98 23.94 -5.08
N ILE A 8 -7.72 22.66 -5.28
CA ILE A 8 -6.76 21.88 -4.53
C ILE A 8 -5.41 22.58 -4.73
N LYS A 9 -4.99 23.36 -3.72
CA LYS A 9 -3.67 23.97 -3.55
C LYS A 9 -2.56 22.89 -3.48
N ILE A 10 -2.32 22.19 -4.58
CA ILE A 10 -1.16 21.31 -4.77
C ILE A 10 0.07 22.11 -5.23
N TRP A 11 -0.07 23.39 -5.57
CA TRP A 11 0.99 24.18 -6.23
C TRP A 11 2.12 24.72 -5.33
N SER A 12 2.25 24.27 -4.09
CA SER A 12 3.46 24.52 -3.30
C SER A 12 3.64 23.47 -2.20
N GLY A 13 3.64 22.19 -2.56
CA GLY A 13 3.73 21.02 -1.67
C GLY A 13 5.04 20.88 -0.87
N ILE A 14 5.53 21.95 -0.27
CA ILE A 14 6.71 21.96 0.60
C ILE A 14 6.21 22.18 2.02
N TYR A 15 6.07 21.07 2.72
CA TYR A 15 5.76 21.09 4.14
C TYR A 15 7.05 21.27 4.92
N ALA A 16 7.40 22.54 5.17
CA ALA A 16 8.54 22.91 5.98
C ALA A 16 8.07 23.30 7.39
N ALA A 17 8.71 22.72 8.40
CA ALA A 17 8.43 23.07 9.79
C ALA A 17 8.94 24.48 10.14
N ASP A 18 8.32 25.10 11.17
CA ASP A 18 8.75 26.40 11.70
C ASP A 18 10.17 26.38 12.28
N LYS A 19 10.62 25.20 12.73
CA LYS A 19 11.93 24.99 13.37
C LYS A 19 12.83 24.10 12.51
N THR A 20 14.01 24.62 12.20
CA THR A 20 15.09 23.85 11.58
C THR A 20 15.75 22.96 12.63
N ARG A 21 15.89 21.68 12.31
CA ARG A 21 16.72 20.70 12.99
C ARG A 21 17.48 19.91 11.94
N ALA A 22 18.76 20.25 11.81
CA ALA A 22 19.67 19.59 10.90
C ALA A 22 20.87 19.04 11.67
N TYR A 23 21.37 17.90 11.22
CA TYR A 23 22.60 17.29 11.70
C TYR A 23 23.66 17.50 10.64
N LEU A 24 24.81 18.04 11.04
CA LEU A 24 25.96 18.25 10.17
C LEU A 24 27.07 17.32 10.63
N TRP A 25 27.52 16.46 9.73
CA TRP A 25 28.65 15.57 9.99
C TRP A 25 29.75 15.78 8.97
N ASP A 26 30.97 15.94 9.48
CA ASP A 26 32.20 16.08 8.71
C ASP A 26 33.16 14.94 9.06
N MET A 27 33.62 14.25 8.03
CA MET A 27 34.51 13.09 8.10
C MET A 27 35.88 13.40 8.70
N ASP A 28 36.36 14.64 8.62
CA ASP A 28 37.66 15.03 9.15
C ASP A 28 37.72 14.98 10.68
N GLY A 29 36.60 14.67 11.35
CA GLY A 29 36.56 14.49 12.79
C GLY A 29 36.81 15.78 13.56
N ARG A 30 36.92 16.91 12.85
CA ARG A 30 37.06 18.23 13.47
C ARG A 30 35.84 18.54 14.32
N ARG A 31 34.64 18.05 13.96
CA ARG A 31 33.38 18.19 14.74
C ARG A 31 32.40 17.05 14.44
N ASP A 32 31.93 16.36 15.48
CA ASP A 32 30.76 15.47 15.43
C ASP A 32 29.59 16.21 16.10
N HIS A 33 28.84 16.99 15.32
CA HIS A 33 27.66 17.68 15.85
C HIS A 33 26.47 16.71 15.84
N ARG A 34 26.41 15.89 16.88
CA ARG A 34 25.21 15.06 17.18
C ARG A 34 24.03 15.91 17.67
N GLU A 35 24.28 17.17 18.00
CA GLU A 35 23.25 18.12 18.38
C GLU A 35 22.57 18.72 17.15
N ALA A 36 21.25 18.82 17.20
CA ALA A 36 20.47 19.42 16.15
C ALA A 36 20.78 20.93 16.07
N LEU A 37 21.27 21.38 14.92
CA LEU A 37 21.51 22.79 14.62
C LEU A 37 20.21 23.46 14.17
N ASP A 38 20.04 24.71 14.59
CA ASP A 38 19.04 25.61 14.01
C ASP A 38 19.54 26.19 12.67
N ASP A 39 18.72 27.03 12.01
CA ASP A 39 19.08 27.58 10.69
C ASP A 39 20.37 28.43 10.74
N ALA A 40 20.47 29.32 11.73
CA ALA A 40 21.64 30.19 11.88
C ALA A 40 22.91 29.39 12.20
N GLY A 41 22.82 28.39 13.08
CA GLY A 41 23.89 27.48 13.42
C GLY A 41 24.35 26.67 12.21
N LEU A 42 23.42 26.08 11.45
CA LEU A 42 23.75 25.31 10.25
C LEU A 42 24.47 26.17 9.20
N ARG A 43 23.94 27.36 8.90
CA ARG A 43 24.56 28.28 7.94
C ARG A 43 25.95 28.73 8.38
N ASN A 44 26.11 29.06 9.66
CA ASN A 44 27.41 29.47 10.20
C ASN A 44 28.44 28.33 10.14
N GLU A 45 28.04 27.11 10.51
CA GLU A 45 28.92 25.95 10.46
C GLU A 45 29.34 25.59 9.03
N LEU A 46 28.41 25.64 8.07
CA LEU A 46 28.76 25.46 6.66
C LEU A 46 29.68 26.57 6.15
N ALA A 47 29.42 27.83 6.51
CA ALA A 47 30.31 28.93 6.16
C ALA A 47 31.71 28.77 6.79
N LYS A 48 31.84 28.11 7.95
CA LYS A 48 33.15 27.76 8.54
C LYS A 48 33.84 26.64 7.75
N LEU A 49 33.10 25.59 7.34
CA LEU A 49 33.64 24.51 6.51
C LEU A 49 34.18 25.06 5.19
N VAL A 50 33.41 25.91 4.53
CA VAL A 50 33.79 26.62 3.29
C VAL A 50 35.00 27.51 3.49
N ARG A 51 35.05 28.29 4.57
CA ARG A 51 36.24 29.12 4.86
C ARG A 51 37.47 28.26 5.14
N SER A 52 37.31 27.10 5.76
CA SER A 52 38.42 26.20 6.04
C SER A 52 38.96 25.50 4.79
N SER A 53 38.13 25.26 3.77
CA SER A 53 38.58 24.77 2.47
C SER A 53 39.30 25.89 1.69
N LEU A 54 38.73 27.10 1.64
CA LEU A 54 39.32 28.25 0.94
C LEU A 54 40.61 28.79 1.59
N SER A 55 40.69 28.83 2.93
CA SER A 55 41.86 29.34 3.66
C SER A 55 43.10 28.46 3.49
N ALA A 56 42.94 27.19 3.09
CA ALA A 56 44.07 26.35 2.72
C ALA A 56 44.69 26.74 1.36
N GLU A 57 43.99 27.57 0.58
CA GLU A 57 44.33 27.92 -0.79
C GLU A 57 44.77 29.39 -0.93
N HIS A 58 44.20 30.30 -0.14
CA HIS A 58 44.40 31.76 -0.29
C HIS A 58 45.07 32.45 0.91
N ALA A 59 46.07 31.82 1.56
CA ALA A 59 46.93 32.52 2.53
C ALA A 59 47.83 33.62 1.90
N VAL A 60 47.57 34.03 0.66
CA VAL A 60 48.23 35.13 -0.04
C VAL A 60 47.13 36.01 -0.65
N ASN A 61 47.02 37.25 -0.16
CA ASN A 61 46.20 38.38 -0.60
C ASN A 61 44.74 38.50 -0.11
N ASP A 62 44.63 39.32 0.94
CA ASP A 62 43.72 40.47 1.12
C ASP A 62 42.24 40.36 1.56
N THR A 63 42.00 41.11 2.65
CA THR A 63 40.81 41.86 3.14
C THR A 63 39.42 41.60 2.54
N VAL A 64 38.53 41.09 3.40
CA VAL A 64 37.18 40.58 3.10
C VAL A 64 36.07 41.61 3.40
N HIS A 65 35.19 41.84 2.42
CA HIS A 65 33.83 42.41 2.62
C HIS A 65 32.81 41.28 2.91
N ASN A 66 31.87 41.55 3.83
CA ASN A 66 30.87 40.60 4.39
C ASN A 66 29.74 40.11 3.44
N HIS A 67 29.93 40.13 2.12
CA HIS A 67 28.92 39.57 1.22
C HIS A 67 29.14 38.06 1.03
N LEU A 68 28.12 37.25 1.39
CA LEU A 68 28.11 35.82 1.10
C LEU A 68 28.33 35.60 -0.41
N PRO A 69 29.28 34.75 -0.83
CA PRO A 69 29.53 34.51 -2.24
C PRO A 69 28.26 33.94 -2.89
N GLN A 70 27.84 34.53 -4.01
CA GLN A 70 26.66 34.07 -4.77
C GLN A 70 26.95 32.81 -5.62
N GLY A 71 28.16 32.26 -5.55
CA GLY A 71 28.55 31.02 -6.25
C GLY A 71 28.40 29.77 -5.37
N PRO A 72 28.43 28.57 -5.97
CA PRO A 72 28.51 27.32 -5.21
C PRO A 72 29.74 27.37 -4.31
N PHE A 73 29.51 27.28 -3.00
CA PHE A 73 30.59 27.30 -2.02
C PHE A 73 31.43 26.02 -2.08
N TRP A 74 30.89 24.97 -2.70
CA TRP A 74 31.51 23.67 -2.90
C TRP A 74 32.07 23.53 -4.32
N LYS A 75 32.92 24.47 -4.74
CA LYS A 75 33.85 24.22 -5.85
C LYS A 75 35.08 23.58 -5.25
N SER A 76 35.31 22.30 -5.53
CA SER A 76 36.60 21.69 -5.25
C SER A 76 37.66 22.50 -6.00
N SER A 77 38.75 22.85 -5.32
CA SER A 77 39.92 23.53 -5.87
C SER A 77 40.21 23.05 -7.30
N GLU A 78 40.37 24.00 -8.23
CA GLU A 78 40.87 23.73 -9.58
C GLU A 78 42.08 22.79 -9.48
N ILE A 79 42.07 21.80 -10.36
CA ILE A 79 42.94 20.62 -10.40
C ILE A 79 44.36 20.97 -9.93
N ARG A 80 44.71 20.60 -8.68
CA ARG A 80 46.12 20.54 -8.28
C ARG A 80 46.77 19.44 -9.13
N GLU A 81 47.54 19.84 -10.14
CA GLU A 81 48.30 18.93 -11.01
C GLU A 81 49.33 18.07 -10.25
N THR A 82 49.56 18.35 -8.96
CA THR A 82 50.50 17.58 -8.13
C THR A 82 49.76 16.62 -7.18
N PRO A 83 49.84 15.29 -7.38
CA PRO A 83 49.21 14.31 -6.51
C PRO A 83 49.93 14.25 -5.16
N SER A 84 49.39 14.94 -4.15
CA SER A 84 49.79 14.69 -2.77
C SER A 84 49.37 13.26 -2.37
N PRO A 85 50.21 12.49 -1.66
CA PRO A 85 50.00 11.05 -1.44
C PRO A 85 48.78 10.66 -0.60
N THR A 86 48.10 11.61 0.05
CA THR A 86 46.80 11.40 0.71
C THR A 86 45.96 12.67 0.59
N PRO A 87 45.14 12.82 -0.47
CA PRO A 87 44.23 13.95 -0.55
C PRO A 87 43.25 13.88 0.64
N ASN A 88 43.19 14.95 1.41
CA ASN A 88 42.26 15.09 2.52
C ASN A 88 40.87 15.30 1.90
N ARG A 89 40.16 14.19 1.64
CA ARG A 89 38.85 14.16 0.99
C ARG A 89 37.79 14.74 1.92
N GLN A 90 37.00 15.68 1.43
CA GLN A 90 35.92 16.27 2.19
C GLN A 90 34.61 15.51 1.93
N PHE A 91 34.00 15.01 3.01
CA PHE A 91 32.71 14.35 2.96
C PHE A 91 31.79 15.01 3.98
N VAL A 92 30.79 15.72 3.48
CA VAL A 92 29.84 16.47 4.30
C VAL A 92 28.46 15.84 4.17
N ILE A 93 27.88 15.50 5.32
CA ILE A 93 26.51 15.01 5.42
C ILE A 93 25.67 16.05 6.12
N VAL A 94 24.56 16.43 5.48
CA VAL A 94 23.47 17.17 6.12
C VAL A 94 22.26 16.27 6.19
N ALA A 95 21.76 16.00 7.39
CA ALA A 95 20.58 15.18 7.60
C ALA A 95 19.48 15.94 8.32
N THR A 96 18.21 15.67 7.99
CA THR A 96 17.06 16.24 8.70
C THR A 96 15.94 15.22 8.87
N VAL A 97 15.03 15.48 9.80
CA VAL A 97 13.90 14.60 10.11
C VAL A 97 12.63 15.11 9.43
N GLY A 98 11.88 14.20 8.82
CA GLY A 98 10.60 14.47 8.17
C GLY A 98 10.47 13.79 6.81
N ASP A 99 9.33 13.96 6.17
CA ASP A 99 9.03 13.48 4.83
C ASP A 99 8.67 14.70 3.97
N PRO A 100 9.44 14.99 2.90
CA PRO A 100 9.24 16.18 2.09
C PRO A 100 7.88 16.18 1.38
N VAL A 101 7.21 15.02 1.28
CA VAL A 101 5.96 14.87 0.53
C VAL A 101 4.72 14.80 1.44
N LYS A 102 4.87 14.64 2.77
CA LYS A 102 3.73 14.38 3.67
C LYS A 102 3.47 15.52 4.66
N SER A 103 2.24 16.03 4.63
CA SER A 103 1.78 17.13 5.48
C SER A 103 1.87 16.87 6.99
N HIS A 104 1.62 15.64 7.42
CA HIS A 104 1.60 15.27 8.84
C HIS A 104 3.01 14.97 9.41
N ARG A 105 4.05 14.96 8.56
CA ARG A 105 5.45 14.73 8.94
C ARG A 105 6.36 15.67 8.17
N GLN A 106 6.12 16.95 8.35
CA GLN A 106 6.83 18.01 7.66
C GLN A 106 8.34 17.90 7.89
N MET A 107 9.12 18.23 6.85
CA MET A 107 10.57 18.29 6.96
C MET A 107 10.96 19.37 7.97
N GLN A 108 11.79 19.01 8.95
CA GLN A 108 12.31 19.93 9.98
C GLN A 108 13.44 20.81 9.42
N LEU A 109 13.24 21.35 8.23
CA LEU A 109 14.19 22.23 7.56
C LEU A 109 13.38 23.24 6.75
N ARG A 110 13.63 24.52 7.00
CA ARG A 110 13.00 25.60 6.23
C ARG A 110 13.41 25.51 4.76
N ARG A 111 12.47 25.83 3.87
CA ARG A 111 12.71 25.85 2.42
C ARG A 111 13.90 26.73 2.04
N GLU A 112 13.99 27.94 2.62
CA GLU A 112 15.10 28.86 2.37
C GLU A 112 16.45 28.27 2.76
N THR A 113 16.50 27.54 3.87
CA THR A 113 17.71 26.82 4.30
C THR A 113 18.03 25.73 3.31
N PHE A 114 17.05 24.91 2.93
CA PHE A 114 17.26 23.84 1.95
C PHE A 114 17.75 24.37 0.61
N ASP A 115 17.14 25.43 0.10
CA ASP A 115 17.55 26.12 -1.12
C ASP A 115 18.98 26.68 -1.00
N TYR A 116 19.33 27.25 0.15
CA TYR A 116 20.69 27.71 0.43
C TYR A 116 21.69 26.55 0.41
N LEU A 117 21.35 25.42 1.04
CA LEU A 117 22.20 24.22 1.04
C LEU A 117 22.38 23.68 -0.36
N THR A 118 21.30 23.53 -1.13
CA THR A 118 21.34 22.88 -2.42
C THR A 118 22.04 23.74 -3.47
N ARG A 119 21.75 25.04 -3.51
CA ARG A 119 22.47 25.99 -4.37
C ARG A 119 23.93 26.09 -3.98
N GLY A 120 24.23 26.15 -2.69
CA GLY A 120 25.58 26.26 -2.18
C GLY A 120 26.43 25.00 -2.44
N ALA A 121 25.81 23.82 -2.39
CA ALA A 121 26.43 22.56 -2.78
C ALA A 121 26.46 22.32 -4.31
N GLY A 122 25.82 23.19 -5.10
CA GLY A 122 25.82 23.15 -6.57
C GLY A 122 24.89 22.10 -7.18
N PHE A 123 23.81 21.72 -6.50
CA PHE A 123 22.80 20.84 -7.10
C PHE A 123 21.98 21.56 -8.16
N ASP A 124 21.63 20.84 -9.23
CA ASP A 124 20.71 21.33 -10.24
C ASP A 124 19.30 21.58 -9.68
N ALA A 125 18.65 22.67 -10.12
CA ALA A 125 17.34 23.08 -9.61
C ALA A 125 16.23 22.06 -9.90
N SER A 126 16.34 21.27 -10.99
CA SER A 126 15.37 20.23 -11.30
C SER A 126 15.40 19.09 -10.27
N ILE A 127 16.59 18.68 -9.84
CA ILE A 127 16.76 17.63 -8.82
C ILE A 127 16.20 18.10 -7.47
N VAL A 128 16.42 19.38 -7.14
CA VAL A 128 15.87 20.01 -5.94
C VAL A 128 14.34 20.04 -5.98
N HIS A 129 13.76 20.34 -7.14
CA HIS A 129 12.31 20.29 -7.33
C HIS A 129 11.77 18.87 -7.14
N ASP A 130 12.38 17.89 -7.81
CA ASP A 130 11.91 16.51 -7.79
C ASP A 130 12.00 15.87 -6.40
N PHE A 131 12.93 16.34 -5.56
CA PHE A 131 13.05 15.95 -4.15
C PHE A 131 11.77 16.12 -3.33
N PHE A 132 10.96 17.14 -3.64
CA PHE A 132 9.69 17.42 -2.96
C PHE A 132 8.48 16.73 -3.61
N THR A 133 8.68 16.06 -4.74
CA THR A 133 7.59 15.40 -5.46
C THR A 133 7.55 13.91 -5.14
N ASN A 134 6.38 13.30 -5.33
CA ASN A 134 6.28 11.83 -5.35
C ASN A 134 6.89 11.21 -6.62
N MET A 135 7.32 12.02 -7.58
CA MET A 135 7.76 11.58 -8.91
C MET A 135 9.23 11.15 -8.93
N LEU A 136 9.99 11.36 -7.84
CA LEU A 136 11.38 10.93 -7.79
C LEU A 136 11.44 9.40 -8.00
N PRO A 137 12.14 8.92 -9.05
CA PRO A 137 12.38 7.49 -9.23
C PRO A 137 13.12 6.93 -8.01
N ALA A 138 13.03 5.60 -7.80
CA ALA A 138 13.64 4.95 -6.65
C ALA A 138 15.13 5.30 -6.49
N THR A 139 15.85 5.41 -7.60
CA THR A 139 17.20 5.98 -7.67
C THR A 139 17.42 6.51 -9.08
N SER A 140 18.11 7.64 -9.21
CA SER A 140 18.55 8.21 -10.48
C SER A 140 19.88 8.90 -10.28
N TYR A 141 20.62 9.07 -11.37
CA TYR A 141 21.84 9.85 -11.36
C TYR A 141 21.98 10.65 -12.65
N ASN A 142 22.68 11.78 -12.57
CA ASN A 142 23.13 12.53 -13.73
C ASN A 142 24.64 12.79 -13.63
N PHE A 143 25.24 13.10 -14.78
CA PHE A 143 26.57 13.68 -14.83
C PHE A 143 26.44 15.17 -15.14
N GLU A 144 27.20 15.98 -14.42
CA GLU A 144 27.28 17.42 -14.63
C GLU A 144 28.59 17.74 -15.35
N TYR A 145 28.48 18.52 -16.42
CA TYR A 145 29.58 18.94 -17.28
C TYR A 145 29.83 20.42 -17.05
N ASP A 146 31.09 20.83 -17.04
CA ASP A 146 31.42 22.25 -17.04
C ASP A 146 31.08 22.86 -18.41
N GLN A 147 30.67 24.13 -18.47
CA GLN A 147 30.19 24.76 -19.70
C GLN A 147 31.25 24.77 -20.83
N ASN A 148 32.52 24.62 -20.45
CA ASN A 148 33.66 24.66 -21.37
C ASN A 148 34.33 23.29 -21.56
N ASP A 149 33.87 22.24 -20.88
CA ASP A 149 34.53 20.93 -20.89
C ASP A 149 33.55 19.80 -21.24
N GLU A 150 33.93 18.95 -22.19
CA GLU A 150 33.20 17.72 -22.52
C GLU A 150 33.36 16.66 -21.44
N THR A 151 34.25 16.86 -20.47
CA THR A 151 34.44 15.93 -19.36
C THR A 151 33.46 16.18 -18.21
N PRO A 152 32.85 15.11 -17.65
CA PRO A 152 31.97 15.25 -16.50
C PRO A 152 32.80 15.56 -15.25
N SER A 153 32.48 16.64 -14.55
CA SER A 153 33.18 17.02 -13.31
C SER A 153 32.48 16.46 -12.08
N TYR A 154 31.14 16.37 -12.09
CA TYR A 154 30.36 15.88 -10.95
C TYR A 154 29.38 14.80 -11.38
N MET A 155 28.99 13.97 -10.41
CA MET A 155 27.86 13.07 -10.51
C MET A 155 26.88 13.39 -9.39
N THR A 156 25.64 13.67 -9.74
CA THR A 156 24.56 13.86 -8.78
C THR A 156 23.66 12.63 -8.77
N ILE A 157 23.42 12.09 -7.59
CA ILE A 157 22.61 10.89 -7.34
C ILE A 157 21.43 11.30 -6.46
N ALA A 158 20.22 11.03 -6.90
CA ALA A 158 19.01 11.17 -6.11
C ALA A 158 18.45 9.79 -5.80
N PHE A 159 18.12 9.51 -4.54
CA PHE A 159 17.63 8.21 -4.11
C PHE A 159 16.43 8.33 -3.17
N ARG A 160 15.54 7.34 -3.28
CA ARG A 160 14.31 7.22 -2.50
C ARG A 160 14.11 5.78 -2.06
N CYS A 161 14.16 5.57 -0.74
CA CYS A 161 14.05 4.25 -0.13
C CYS A 161 12.75 4.15 0.70
N PRO A 162 11.63 3.66 0.13
CA PRO A 162 10.35 3.57 0.84
C PRO A 162 10.36 2.50 1.94
N LYS A 163 9.57 2.68 3.00
CA LYS A 163 9.23 1.70 4.05
C LYS A 163 7.83 2.00 4.55
N ASN A 164 6.87 1.13 4.25
CA ASN A 164 5.46 1.42 4.51
C ASN A 164 5.08 2.83 3.97
N SER A 165 4.40 3.65 4.77
CA SER A 165 4.01 5.02 4.48
C SER A 165 5.11 6.03 4.81
N SER A 166 6.36 5.61 4.98
CA SER A 166 7.49 6.49 5.24
C SER A 166 8.57 6.32 4.20
N CYS A 167 9.32 7.39 3.94
CA CYS A 167 10.43 7.35 3.01
C CYS A 167 11.71 7.89 3.64
N LEU A 168 12.83 7.32 3.21
CA LEU A 168 14.13 7.97 3.32
C LEU A 168 14.46 8.50 1.93
N THR A 169 14.69 9.80 1.80
CA THR A 169 14.98 10.44 0.51
C THR A 169 16.27 11.23 0.64
N GLY A 170 17.13 11.20 -0.36
CA GLY A 170 18.38 11.94 -0.32
C GLY A 170 18.89 12.29 -1.71
N VAL A 171 19.78 13.28 -1.72
CA VAL A 171 20.57 13.69 -2.86
C VAL A 171 22.04 13.72 -2.45
N MET A 172 22.90 13.25 -3.32
CA MET A 172 24.33 13.14 -3.10
C MET A 172 25.05 13.63 -4.35
N ARG A 173 26.01 14.53 -4.18
CA ARG A 173 26.83 15.06 -5.27
C ARG A 173 28.28 14.69 -5.03
N ILE A 174 28.88 13.98 -5.97
CA ILE A 174 30.26 13.49 -5.91
C ILE A 174 31.07 14.22 -6.97
N HIS A 175 32.19 14.83 -6.56
CA HIS A 175 33.18 15.33 -7.50
C HIS A 175 34.01 14.17 -8.05
N LEU A 176 34.00 13.99 -9.37
CA LEU A 176 34.59 12.82 -10.01
C LEU A 176 36.12 12.79 -9.91
N ALA A 177 36.82 13.92 -9.75
CA ALA A 177 38.28 13.91 -9.60
C ALA A 177 38.71 13.60 -8.16
N SER A 178 38.28 14.42 -7.21
CA SER A 178 38.73 14.34 -5.80
C SER A 178 37.97 13.31 -4.96
N LEU A 179 36.78 12.88 -5.39
CA LEU A 179 35.80 12.15 -4.58
C LEU A 179 35.26 12.94 -3.38
N ASP A 180 35.40 14.27 -3.40
CA ASP A 180 34.70 15.11 -2.43
C ASP A 180 33.20 14.95 -2.64
N CYS A 181 32.46 14.89 -1.53
CA CYS A 181 31.07 14.53 -1.57
C CYS A 181 30.27 15.40 -0.62
N PHE A 182 29.16 15.91 -1.13
CA PHE A 182 28.13 16.55 -0.33
C PHE A 182 26.85 15.73 -0.44
N THR A 183 26.32 15.34 0.72
CA THR A 183 25.09 14.56 0.80
C THR A 183 24.07 15.27 1.66
N PHE A 184 22.87 15.44 1.12
CA PHE A 184 21.70 15.82 1.89
C PHE A 184 20.71 14.66 1.94
N PHE A 185 20.21 14.30 3.11
CA PHE A 185 19.12 13.32 3.19
C PHE A 185 18.13 13.61 4.30
N THR A 186 16.94 13.06 4.16
CA THR A 186 15.88 13.15 5.15
C THR A 186 15.22 11.81 5.37
N GLY A 187 14.84 11.55 6.63
CA GLY A 187 14.09 10.36 7.02
C GLY A 187 12.89 10.74 7.86
N ALA A 188 11.77 10.05 7.66
CA ALA A 188 10.53 10.31 8.39
C ALA A 188 10.65 10.16 9.92
N PHE A 189 11.68 9.46 10.41
CA PHE A 189 11.93 9.22 11.84
C PHE A 189 13.35 9.62 12.22
N ALA A 190 13.49 10.28 13.36
CA ALA A 190 14.80 10.69 13.90
C ALA A 190 15.73 9.50 14.17
N GLU A 191 15.17 8.37 14.57
CA GLU A 191 15.91 7.13 14.82
C GLU A 191 16.62 6.62 13.56
N ASP A 192 15.94 6.64 12.40
CA ASP A 192 16.52 6.21 11.13
C ASP A 192 17.70 7.12 10.73
N VAL A 193 17.54 8.45 10.90
CA VAL A 193 18.60 9.43 10.63
C VAL A 193 19.79 9.21 11.56
N SER A 194 19.54 9.08 12.86
CA SER A 194 20.59 8.86 13.87
C SER A 194 21.33 7.54 13.64
N ARG A 195 20.63 6.47 13.24
CA ARG A 195 21.25 5.16 12.98
C ARG A 195 22.18 5.21 11.77
N ILE A 196 21.76 5.86 10.68
CA ILE A 196 22.59 6.09 9.48
C ILE A 196 23.83 6.92 9.84
N LEU A 197 23.66 8.05 10.53
CA LEU A 197 24.79 8.90 10.95
C LEU A 197 25.76 8.14 11.87
N SER A 198 25.24 7.30 12.76
CA SER A 198 26.06 6.45 13.63
C SER A 198 26.84 5.41 12.83
N HIS A 199 26.24 4.78 11.81
CA HIS A 199 26.93 3.90 10.88
C HIS A 199 28.06 4.63 10.13
N CYS A 200 27.79 5.83 9.61
CA CYS A 200 28.80 6.67 8.96
C CYS A 200 29.96 7.03 9.92
N ALA A 201 29.65 7.32 11.19
CA ALA A 201 30.65 7.62 12.21
C ALA A 201 31.51 6.39 12.59
N ASN A 202 30.93 5.20 12.57
CA ASN A 202 31.62 3.95 12.89
C ASN A 202 32.48 3.45 11.73
N ASP A 203 32.02 3.64 10.48
CA ASP A 203 32.67 3.16 9.26
C ASP A 203 33.25 4.31 8.42
N LYS A 204 33.97 5.21 9.11
CA LYS A 204 34.68 6.35 8.49
C LYS A 204 35.70 5.90 7.45
N ALA A 205 36.32 4.75 7.66
CA ALA A 205 37.34 4.21 6.76
C ALA A 205 36.75 3.89 5.37
N ALA A 206 35.56 3.28 5.31
CA ALA A 206 34.89 3.00 4.05
C ALA A 206 34.47 4.28 3.33
N LEU A 207 33.92 5.27 4.05
CA LEU A 207 33.57 6.56 3.44
C LEU A 207 34.80 7.33 2.94
N ARG A 208 35.93 7.27 3.67
CA ARG A 208 37.21 7.83 3.21
C ARG A 208 37.72 7.13 1.97
N ALA A 209 37.54 5.82 1.90
CA ALA A 209 37.89 5.00 0.75
C ALA A 209 37.08 5.39 -0.49
N HIS A 210 35.76 5.53 -0.35
CA HIS A 210 34.88 5.95 -1.44
C HIS A 210 33.53 6.50 -0.94
N PRO A 211 33.02 7.63 -1.48
CA PRO A 211 31.76 8.23 -1.02
C PRO A 211 30.53 7.34 -1.23
N LEU A 212 30.53 6.46 -2.24
CA LEU A 212 29.42 5.54 -2.51
C LEU A 212 29.12 4.55 -1.38
N PHE A 213 30.05 4.30 -0.44
CA PHE A 213 29.75 3.49 0.74
C PHE A 213 28.62 4.11 1.60
N PHE A 214 28.33 5.40 1.45
CA PHE A 214 27.16 5.99 2.06
C PHE A 214 25.85 5.33 1.57
N LEU A 215 25.74 5.04 0.26
CA LEU A 215 24.55 4.37 -0.29
C LEU A 215 24.39 2.94 0.22
N THR A 216 25.50 2.22 0.42
CA THR A 216 25.44 0.88 1.02
C THR A 216 25.04 0.94 2.49
N MET A 217 25.53 1.91 3.26
CA MET A 217 25.08 2.13 4.64
C MET A 217 23.59 2.47 4.73
N VAL A 218 23.10 3.31 3.82
CA VAL A 218 21.67 3.60 3.68
C VAL A 218 20.91 2.31 3.38
N TYR A 219 21.36 1.53 2.40
CA TYR A 219 20.72 0.28 2.00
C TYR A 219 20.69 -0.76 3.11
N GLU A 220 21.78 -0.90 3.88
CA GLU A 220 21.88 -1.76 5.06
C GLU A 220 20.85 -1.39 6.12
N ASN A 221 20.83 -0.12 6.54
CA ASN A 221 19.89 0.37 7.54
C ASN A 221 18.43 0.18 7.08
N ARG A 222 18.15 0.39 5.78
CA ARG A 222 16.81 0.16 5.23
C ARG A 222 16.45 -1.32 5.15
N SER A 223 17.40 -2.18 4.84
CA SER A 223 17.17 -3.63 4.82
C SER A 223 16.71 -4.16 6.17
N GLU A 224 17.36 -3.74 7.25
CA GLU A 224 16.97 -4.11 8.62
C GLU A 224 15.54 -3.65 8.91
N ALA A 225 15.25 -2.39 8.58
CA ALA A 225 13.94 -1.81 8.77
C ALA A 225 12.84 -2.54 7.98
N TRP A 226 13.12 -3.02 6.76
CA TRP A 226 12.21 -3.85 5.99
C TRP A 226 12.02 -5.23 6.61
N MET A 227 13.09 -5.88 7.04
CA MET A 227 13.01 -7.21 7.67
C MET A 227 12.18 -7.18 8.96
N THR A 228 12.40 -6.20 9.84
CA THR A 228 11.62 -6.04 11.06
C THR A 228 10.14 -5.78 10.76
N TRP A 229 9.85 -4.99 9.72
CA TRP A 229 8.46 -4.75 9.31
C TRP A 229 7.81 -6.02 8.77
N THR A 230 8.46 -6.74 7.85
CA THR A 230 7.92 -7.99 7.31
C THR A 230 7.73 -9.05 8.39
N ALA A 231 8.62 -9.14 9.37
CA ALA A 231 8.44 -10.03 10.51
C ALA A 231 7.16 -9.71 11.33
N ARG A 232 6.79 -8.42 11.45
CA ARG A 232 5.52 -8.03 12.08
C ARG A 232 4.31 -8.43 11.24
N VAL A 233 4.36 -8.17 9.93
CA VAL A 233 3.30 -8.57 8.98
C VAL A 233 3.11 -10.09 9.00
N TRP A 234 4.21 -10.84 9.02
CA TRP A 234 4.24 -12.28 9.17
C TRP A 234 3.50 -12.76 10.43
N ASN A 235 3.80 -12.16 11.58
CA ASN A 235 3.14 -12.52 12.84
C ASN A 235 1.63 -12.21 12.80
N GLN A 236 1.24 -11.09 12.21
CA GLN A 236 -0.17 -10.72 12.05
C GLN A 236 -0.94 -11.69 11.14
N VAL A 237 -0.33 -12.16 10.05
CA VAL A 237 -0.93 -13.21 9.23
C VAL A 237 -1.12 -14.47 10.10
N LEU A 238 -0.08 -14.90 10.81
CA LEU A 238 -0.14 -16.09 11.67
C LEU A 238 -1.23 -15.99 12.76
N GLU A 239 -1.45 -14.80 13.31
CA GLU A 239 -2.57 -14.52 14.23
C GLU A 239 -3.93 -14.78 13.57
N ILE A 240 -4.13 -14.22 12.37
CA ILE A 240 -5.36 -14.41 11.58
C ILE A 240 -5.56 -15.88 11.23
N GLU A 241 -4.54 -16.57 10.76
CA GLU A 241 -4.65 -17.98 10.38
C GLU A 241 -4.97 -18.88 11.60
N THR A 242 -4.43 -18.53 12.76
CA THR A 242 -4.72 -19.22 14.02
C THR A 242 -6.16 -18.97 14.46
N ALA A 243 -6.66 -17.74 14.33
CA ALA A 243 -8.03 -17.37 14.69
C ALA A 243 -9.08 -18.05 13.78
N THR A 244 -8.78 -18.18 12.49
CA THR A 244 -9.66 -18.89 11.53
C THR A 244 -9.55 -20.41 11.61
N ASN A 245 -8.59 -20.93 12.39
CA ASN A 245 -8.28 -22.35 12.48
C ASN A 245 -7.93 -22.98 11.10
N MET A 246 -7.45 -22.16 10.16
CA MET A 246 -7.07 -22.58 8.81
C MET A 246 -5.58 -22.96 8.69
N THR A 247 -4.85 -22.95 9.81
CA THR A 247 -3.46 -23.41 9.90
C THR A 247 -3.37 -24.87 10.31
N HIS A 248 -2.39 -25.59 9.76
CA HIS A 248 -2.03 -26.93 10.22
C HIS A 248 -1.80 -26.97 11.75
N PRO A 249 -2.30 -27.98 12.49
CA PRO A 249 -2.23 -28.00 13.96
C PRO A 249 -0.84 -27.80 14.56
N ARG A 250 0.21 -28.29 13.89
CA ARG A 250 1.61 -28.15 14.33
C ARG A 250 2.19 -26.73 14.14
N TRP A 251 1.54 -25.88 13.37
CA TRP A 251 2.01 -24.52 13.07
C TRP A 251 1.21 -23.45 13.82
N LYS A 252 0.28 -23.85 14.68
CA LYS A 252 -0.51 -22.92 15.50
C LYS A 252 0.40 -22.26 16.54
N ALA A 253 0.53 -20.95 16.48
CA ALA A 253 1.25 -20.15 17.47
C ALA A 253 0.44 -19.94 18.76
N ARG A 254 -0.29 -20.96 19.23
CA ARG A 254 -1.31 -20.81 20.28
C ARG A 254 -0.76 -20.35 21.64
N GLN A 255 0.54 -20.54 21.89
CA GLN A 255 1.22 -20.09 23.11
C GLN A 255 1.63 -18.61 23.09
N GLN A 256 1.62 -17.94 21.92
CA GLN A 256 2.14 -16.58 21.78
C GLN A 256 1.05 -15.51 21.56
N ILE A 257 -0.21 -15.90 21.39
CA ILE A 257 -1.27 -14.95 21.03
C ILE A 257 -2.22 -14.74 22.22
N GLU A 258 -2.45 -13.48 22.58
CA GLU A 258 -3.38 -13.08 23.63
C GLU A 258 -4.82 -13.54 23.34
N GLU A 259 -5.46 -14.14 24.34
CA GLU A 259 -6.82 -14.69 24.22
C GLU A 259 -7.86 -13.63 23.82
N HIS A 260 -7.71 -12.40 24.33
CA HIS A 260 -8.56 -11.27 23.95
C HIS A 260 -8.49 -10.97 22.44
N ARG A 261 -7.30 -11.06 21.83
CA ARG A 261 -7.15 -10.84 20.39
C ARG A 261 -7.82 -11.94 19.57
N LEU A 262 -7.67 -13.21 19.96
CA LEU A 262 -8.40 -14.31 19.32
C LEU A 262 -9.91 -14.11 19.39
N LYS A 263 -10.41 -13.68 20.56
CA LYS A 263 -11.84 -13.40 20.74
C LYS A 263 -12.30 -12.25 19.83
N SER A 264 -11.51 -11.19 19.69
CA SER A 264 -11.84 -10.08 18.78
C SER A 264 -11.88 -10.49 17.30
N LEU A 265 -10.94 -11.36 16.88
CA LEU A 265 -10.86 -11.90 15.52
C LEU A 265 -11.92 -12.96 15.21
N SER A 266 -12.64 -13.46 16.21
CA SER A 266 -13.77 -14.37 16.01
C SER A 266 -15.03 -13.67 15.46
N ALA A 267 -15.11 -12.33 15.60
CA ALA A 267 -16.17 -11.54 15.00
C ALA A 267 -15.92 -11.39 13.49
N VAL A 268 -16.93 -11.73 12.68
CA VAL A 268 -16.80 -11.81 11.20
C VAL A 268 -16.36 -10.48 10.59
N ASP A 269 -16.95 -9.35 11.01
CA ASP A 269 -16.62 -8.04 10.45
C ASP A 269 -15.18 -7.62 10.78
N THR A 270 -14.74 -7.86 12.01
CA THR A 270 -13.36 -7.60 12.44
C THR A 270 -12.37 -8.46 11.68
N LEU A 271 -12.69 -9.75 11.48
CA LEU A 271 -11.86 -10.68 10.73
C LEU A 271 -11.72 -10.25 9.27
N LEU A 272 -12.82 -9.91 8.59
CA LEU A 272 -12.81 -9.48 7.19
C LEU A 272 -12.01 -8.19 7.01
N ASN A 273 -12.21 -7.21 7.90
CA ASN A 273 -11.45 -5.96 7.89
C ASN A 273 -9.94 -6.20 8.09
N GLN A 274 -9.57 -7.09 9.02
CA GLN A 274 -8.18 -7.45 9.26
C GLN A 274 -7.57 -8.22 8.09
N LEU A 275 -8.28 -9.20 7.51
CA LEU A 275 -7.87 -9.93 6.33
C LEU A 275 -7.58 -8.97 5.16
N HIS A 276 -8.49 -8.02 4.91
CA HIS A 276 -8.31 -7.05 3.84
C HIS A 276 -7.16 -6.07 4.11
N ALA A 277 -7.06 -5.53 5.33
CA ALA A 277 -5.97 -4.64 5.72
C ALA A 277 -4.60 -5.34 5.57
N MET A 278 -4.50 -6.60 6.01
CA MET A 278 -3.27 -7.39 5.85
C MET A 278 -2.94 -7.71 4.40
N HIS A 279 -3.96 -7.94 3.56
CA HIS A 279 -3.76 -8.13 2.13
C HIS A 279 -3.17 -6.88 1.48
N VAL A 280 -3.71 -5.69 1.81
CA VAL A 280 -3.19 -4.41 1.32
C VAL A 280 -1.75 -4.18 1.79
N GLU A 281 -1.44 -4.46 3.08
CA GLU A 281 -0.08 -4.36 3.62
C GLU A 281 0.90 -5.32 2.91
N LEU A 282 0.49 -6.56 2.60
CA LEU A 282 1.33 -7.51 1.84
C LEU A 282 1.54 -7.09 0.38
N CYS A 283 0.52 -6.52 -0.26
CA CYS A 283 0.66 -5.92 -1.58
C CYS A 283 1.67 -4.76 -1.56
N HIS A 284 1.61 -3.92 -0.53
CA HIS A 284 2.60 -2.86 -0.33
C HIS A 284 4.00 -3.41 -0.04
N ALA A 285 4.12 -4.45 0.78
CA ALA A 285 5.38 -5.12 1.06
C ALA A 285 6.06 -5.63 -0.21
N ARG A 286 5.31 -6.22 -1.14
CA ARG A 286 5.83 -6.62 -2.44
C ARG A 286 6.40 -5.44 -3.22
N THR A 287 5.70 -4.30 -3.28
CA THR A 287 6.18 -3.10 -3.99
C THR A 287 7.44 -2.51 -3.34
N VAL A 288 7.51 -2.54 -2.01
CA VAL A 288 8.71 -2.13 -1.26
C VAL A 288 9.89 -3.05 -1.55
N MET A 289 9.70 -4.38 -1.56
CA MET A 289 10.76 -5.33 -1.91
C MET A 289 11.24 -5.14 -3.36
N ALA A 290 10.33 -4.93 -4.30
CA ALA A 290 10.70 -4.60 -5.68
C ALA A 290 11.53 -3.31 -5.77
N SER A 291 11.20 -2.31 -4.94
CA SER A 291 11.97 -1.06 -4.87
C SER A 291 13.34 -1.26 -4.23
N ALA A 292 13.46 -2.18 -3.27
CA ALA A 292 14.73 -2.56 -2.66
C ALA A 292 15.69 -3.22 -3.67
N PHE A 293 15.19 -4.13 -4.50
CA PHE A 293 16.00 -4.75 -5.56
C PHE A 293 16.47 -3.72 -6.59
N ARG A 294 15.57 -2.85 -7.06
CA ARG A 294 15.94 -1.75 -7.97
C ARG A 294 17.00 -0.83 -7.39
N LEU A 295 16.94 -0.54 -6.08
CA LEU A 295 17.96 0.24 -5.40
C LEU A 295 19.32 -0.49 -5.39
N ALA A 296 19.35 -1.80 -5.14
CA ALA A 296 20.59 -2.56 -5.20
C ALA A 296 21.24 -2.57 -6.59
N GLU A 297 20.41 -2.75 -7.63
CA GLU A 297 20.83 -2.67 -9.03
C GLU A 297 21.38 -1.27 -9.34
N ALA A 298 20.64 -0.22 -9.00
CA ALA A 298 21.05 1.17 -9.24
C ALA A 298 22.34 1.54 -8.50
N ILE A 299 22.51 1.12 -7.23
CA ILE A 299 23.76 1.37 -6.49
C ILE A 299 24.95 0.68 -7.18
N SER A 300 24.75 -0.54 -7.69
CA SER A 300 25.79 -1.29 -8.40
C SER A 300 26.14 -0.65 -9.74
N GLU A 301 25.13 -0.20 -10.49
CA GLU A 301 25.28 0.53 -11.76
C GLU A 301 26.00 1.87 -11.57
N ILE A 302 25.58 2.67 -10.58
CA ILE A 302 26.24 3.92 -10.21
C ILE A 302 27.71 3.67 -9.88
N ALA A 303 28.02 2.62 -9.11
CA ALA A 303 29.41 2.29 -8.79
C ALA A 303 30.23 1.89 -10.03
N ALA A 304 29.63 1.16 -10.97
CA ALA A 304 30.27 0.83 -12.24
C ALA A 304 30.55 2.08 -13.08
N GLU A 305 29.57 2.97 -13.20
CA GLU A 305 29.66 4.20 -14.01
C GLU A 305 30.64 5.22 -13.40
N VAL A 306 30.65 5.42 -12.08
CA VAL A 306 31.67 6.26 -11.41
C VAL A 306 33.07 5.74 -11.69
N ASN A 307 33.28 4.42 -11.55
CA ASN A 307 34.60 3.83 -11.79
C ASN A 307 35.03 3.94 -13.26
N LYS A 308 34.10 3.71 -14.19
CA LYS A 308 34.33 3.84 -15.63
C LYS A 308 34.68 5.27 -16.01
N LYS A 309 33.87 6.26 -15.60
CA LYS A 309 34.14 7.67 -15.88
C LYS A 309 35.46 8.14 -15.27
N ARG A 310 35.78 7.71 -14.05
CA ARG A 310 37.09 8.00 -13.46
C ARG A 310 38.23 7.42 -14.30
N GLN A 311 38.10 6.17 -14.74
CA GLN A 311 39.10 5.53 -15.60
C GLN A 311 39.26 6.26 -16.94
N ASP A 312 38.16 6.67 -17.57
CA ASP A 312 38.15 7.43 -18.84
C ASP A 312 38.88 8.78 -18.69
N LEU A 313 38.80 9.39 -17.50
CA LEU A 313 39.50 10.63 -17.15
C LEU A 313 40.96 10.41 -16.70
N GLY A 314 41.49 9.19 -16.79
CA GLY A 314 42.83 8.85 -16.29
C GLY A 314 42.96 8.89 -14.77
N LEU A 315 41.84 8.98 -14.06
CA LEU A 315 41.79 8.99 -12.60
C LEU A 315 41.80 7.55 -12.07
N ARG A 316 42.36 7.38 -10.86
CA ARG A 316 42.41 6.07 -10.22
C ARG A 316 40.99 5.59 -9.86
N PRO A 317 40.52 4.43 -10.36
CA PRO A 317 39.24 3.86 -9.95
C PRO A 317 39.32 3.32 -8.51
N MET A 318 38.18 2.88 -7.97
CA MET A 318 38.12 2.16 -6.71
C MET A 318 39.09 0.97 -6.71
N SER A 319 39.79 0.73 -5.59
CA SER A 319 40.70 -0.41 -5.49
C SER A 319 39.94 -1.74 -5.59
N MET A 320 40.62 -2.81 -6.04
CA MET A 320 39.99 -4.13 -6.15
C MET A 320 39.42 -4.62 -4.81
N GLN A 321 40.10 -4.33 -3.69
CA GLN A 321 39.61 -4.66 -2.35
C GLN A 321 38.34 -3.88 -2.00
N GLN A 322 38.35 -2.56 -2.22
CA GLN A 322 37.19 -1.70 -1.97
C GLN A 322 35.99 -2.10 -2.84
N LYS A 323 36.24 -2.43 -4.11
CA LYS A 323 35.20 -2.89 -5.04
C LYS A 323 34.61 -4.22 -4.59
N SER A 324 35.47 -5.18 -4.22
CA SER A 324 35.01 -6.48 -3.75
C SER A 324 34.20 -6.37 -2.45
N ASP A 325 34.62 -5.51 -1.52
CA ASP A 325 33.91 -5.26 -0.27
C ASP A 325 32.54 -4.60 -0.52
N PHE A 326 32.52 -3.56 -1.35
CA PHE A 326 31.30 -2.87 -1.76
C PHE A 326 30.27 -3.82 -2.40
N GLU A 327 30.71 -4.61 -3.39
CA GLU A 327 29.87 -5.60 -4.07
C GLU A 327 29.41 -6.71 -3.12
N TYR A 328 30.28 -7.15 -2.20
CA TYR A 328 29.92 -8.16 -1.20
C TYR A 328 28.79 -7.67 -0.30
N ARG A 329 28.87 -6.44 0.22
CA ARG A 329 27.83 -5.85 1.08
C ARG A 329 26.48 -5.80 0.37
N ILE A 330 26.44 -5.30 -0.86
CA ILE A 330 25.21 -5.24 -1.67
C ILE A 330 24.65 -6.65 -1.91
N ARG A 331 25.50 -7.59 -2.34
CA ARG A 331 25.09 -8.97 -2.63
C ARG A 331 24.55 -9.67 -1.39
N HIS A 332 25.20 -9.47 -0.24
CA HIS A 332 24.77 -10.04 1.03
C HIS A 332 23.37 -9.57 1.42
N ILE A 333 23.11 -8.26 1.32
CA ILE A 333 21.79 -7.68 1.63
C ILE A 333 20.74 -8.17 0.64
N THR A 334 21.05 -8.15 -0.66
CA THR A 334 20.15 -8.61 -1.72
C THR A 334 19.74 -10.06 -1.51
N ALA A 335 20.68 -10.95 -1.18
CA ALA A 335 20.37 -12.36 -0.90
C ALA A 335 19.40 -12.52 0.29
N ARG A 336 19.55 -11.70 1.34
CA ARG A 336 18.60 -11.69 2.48
C ARG A 336 17.22 -11.19 2.05
N LEU A 337 17.15 -10.16 1.22
CA LEU A 337 15.88 -9.63 0.73
C LEU A 337 15.19 -10.55 -0.27
N THR A 338 15.93 -11.37 -1.03
CA THR A 338 15.34 -12.42 -1.89
C THR A 338 14.52 -13.39 -1.06
N SER A 339 15.10 -13.98 0.00
CA SER A 339 14.38 -14.89 0.89
C SER A 339 13.15 -14.22 1.53
N MET A 340 13.26 -12.93 1.88
CA MET A 340 12.15 -12.17 2.43
C MET A 340 11.04 -11.92 1.39
N SER A 341 11.40 -11.59 0.15
CA SER A 341 10.46 -11.37 -0.95
C SER A 341 9.67 -12.64 -1.29
N ASP A 342 10.33 -13.80 -1.29
CA ASP A 342 9.69 -15.10 -1.46
C ASP A 342 8.68 -15.35 -0.33
N ARG A 343 9.06 -15.02 0.92
CA ARG A 343 8.18 -15.14 2.09
C ARG A 343 6.96 -14.23 2.00
N VAL A 344 7.13 -12.98 1.57
CA VAL A 344 6.01 -12.05 1.34
C VAL A 344 5.05 -12.60 0.28
N THR A 345 5.59 -13.18 -0.79
CA THR A 345 4.78 -13.77 -1.86
C THR A 345 3.98 -14.97 -1.35
N GLU A 346 4.61 -15.90 -0.64
CA GLU A 346 3.92 -17.04 -0.03
C GLU A 346 2.83 -16.60 0.95
N LEU A 347 3.12 -15.63 1.83
CA LEU A 347 2.14 -15.10 2.78
C LEU A 347 0.93 -14.48 2.09
N ARG A 348 1.16 -13.72 1.02
CA ARG A 348 0.09 -13.10 0.24
C ARG A 348 -0.80 -14.16 -0.40
N ASP A 349 -0.20 -15.19 -0.97
CA ASP A 349 -0.95 -16.25 -1.65
C ASP A 349 -1.75 -17.10 -0.62
N ARG A 350 -1.18 -17.35 0.57
CA ARG A 350 -1.90 -17.94 1.71
C ARG A 350 -3.08 -17.10 2.17
N LEU A 351 -2.86 -15.80 2.36
CA LEU A 351 -3.90 -14.88 2.82
C LEU A 351 -5.04 -14.77 1.79
N ASN A 352 -4.71 -14.74 0.49
CA ASN A 352 -5.70 -14.80 -0.59
C ASN A 352 -6.54 -16.07 -0.52
N GLY A 353 -5.90 -17.23 -0.30
CA GLY A 353 -6.60 -18.48 -0.07
C GLY A 353 -7.58 -18.41 1.10
N GLN A 354 -7.17 -17.80 2.21
CA GLN A 354 -8.03 -17.63 3.39
C GLN A 354 -9.19 -16.67 3.16
N ILE A 355 -8.96 -15.56 2.45
CA ILE A 355 -10.01 -14.61 2.05
C ILE A 355 -11.08 -15.35 1.25
N ASN A 356 -10.67 -16.11 0.24
CA ASN A 356 -11.60 -16.86 -0.62
C ASN A 356 -12.42 -17.89 0.16
N VAL A 357 -11.77 -18.68 1.02
CA VAL A 357 -12.48 -19.67 1.85
C VAL A 357 -13.41 -18.98 2.85
N SER A 358 -12.98 -17.89 3.48
CA SER A 358 -13.80 -17.14 4.44
C SER A 358 -15.07 -16.60 3.78
N TYR A 359 -14.96 -15.98 2.61
CA TYR A 359 -16.15 -15.51 1.86
C TYR A 359 -17.09 -16.65 1.47
N ASN A 360 -16.55 -17.78 1.00
CA ASN A 360 -17.36 -18.95 0.65
C ASN A 360 -18.11 -19.52 1.87
N LEU A 361 -17.46 -19.60 3.03
CA LEU A 361 -18.08 -20.06 4.26
C LEU A 361 -19.16 -19.09 4.77
N ILE A 362 -18.94 -17.79 4.63
CA ILE A 362 -19.94 -16.76 4.97
C ILE A 362 -21.15 -16.90 4.05
N ALA A 363 -20.95 -16.96 2.73
CA ALA A 363 -22.03 -17.13 1.76
C ALA A 363 -22.85 -18.42 2.00
N GLN A 364 -22.18 -19.53 2.36
CA GLN A 364 -22.84 -20.78 2.74
C GLN A 364 -23.66 -20.63 4.03
N LYS A 365 -23.14 -19.91 5.04
CA LYS A 365 -23.86 -19.64 6.29
C LYS A 365 -25.09 -18.78 6.03
N ASP A 366 -24.96 -17.73 5.24
CA ASP A 366 -26.08 -16.84 4.89
C ASP A 366 -27.15 -17.58 4.08
N SER A 367 -26.74 -18.46 3.17
CA SER A 367 -27.68 -19.33 2.44
C SER A 367 -28.45 -20.26 3.37
N LYS A 368 -27.78 -20.85 4.38
CA LYS A 368 -28.44 -21.69 5.39
C LYS A 368 -29.40 -20.89 6.28
N VAL A 369 -29.02 -19.66 6.66
CA VAL A 369 -29.88 -18.75 7.44
C VAL A 369 -31.11 -18.36 6.62
N ASN A 370 -30.93 -17.97 5.36
CA ASN A 370 -32.02 -17.64 4.45
C ASN A 370 -32.96 -18.83 4.23
N PHE A 371 -32.41 -20.04 4.08
CA PHE A 371 -33.21 -21.26 4.01
C PHE A 371 -34.02 -21.50 5.29
N ALA A 372 -33.42 -21.30 6.47
CA ALA A 372 -34.12 -21.43 7.75
C ALA A 372 -35.23 -20.36 7.90
N ILE A 373 -34.98 -19.12 7.48
CA ILE A 373 -35.98 -18.05 7.46
C ILE A 373 -37.12 -18.41 6.51
N ALA A 374 -36.81 -18.89 5.30
CA ALA A 374 -37.82 -19.33 4.34
C ALA A 374 -38.66 -20.48 4.89
N GLN A 375 -38.05 -21.42 5.61
CA GLN A 375 -38.75 -22.51 6.28
C GLN A 375 -39.69 -21.98 7.37
N LEU A 376 -39.24 -21.05 8.22
CA LEU A 376 -40.09 -20.40 9.23
C LEU A 376 -41.25 -19.63 8.60
N GLN A 377 -40.99 -18.85 7.54
CA GLN A 377 -42.02 -18.17 6.77
C GLN A 377 -43.02 -19.14 6.14
N SER A 378 -42.58 -20.33 5.72
CA SER A 378 -43.47 -21.37 5.19
C SER A 378 -44.42 -21.92 6.26
N TYR A 379 -43.96 -22.02 7.52
CA TYR A 379 -44.81 -22.39 8.65
C TYR A 379 -45.79 -21.28 9.00
N ASP A 380 -45.33 -20.01 9.03
CA ASP A 380 -46.20 -18.85 9.25
C ASP A 380 -47.27 -18.75 8.16
N SER A 381 -46.95 -19.07 6.91
CA SER A 381 -47.92 -19.14 5.82
C SER A 381 -49.05 -20.15 6.11
N ARG A 382 -48.76 -21.26 6.79
CA ARG A 382 -49.81 -22.22 7.21
C ARG A 382 -50.72 -21.62 8.28
N THR A 383 -50.17 -20.91 9.25
CA THR A 383 -50.94 -20.21 10.30
C THR A 383 -51.81 -19.11 9.70
N ILE A 384 -51.26 -18.29 8.80
CA ILE A 384 -51.99 -17.24 8.08
C ILE A 384 -53.13 -17.84 7.26
N LYS A 385 -52.90 -18.96 6.57
CA LYS A 385 -53.95 -19.70 5.87
C LYS A 385 -55.04 -20.17 6.83
N GLY A 386 -54.67 -20.66 8.02
CA GLY A 386 -55.61 -21.06 9.06
C GLY A 386 -56.51 -19.90 9.54
N ILE A 387 -55.92 -18.74 9.83
CA ILE A 387 -56.66 -17.53 10.24
C ILE A 387 -57.58 -17.04 9.10
N ALA A 388 -57.10 -17.05 7.86
CA ALA A 388 -57.90 -16.69 6.69
C ALA A 388 -59.12 -17.63 6.53
N ILE A 389 -58.93 -18.94 6.71
CA ILE A 389 -60.03 -19.91 6.67
C ILE A 389 -61.03 -19.65 7.82
N LEU A 390 -60.52 -19.38 9.02
CA LEU A 390 -61.35 -19.11 10.19
C LEU A 390 -62.20 -17.83 10.03
N THR A 391 -61.61 -16.77 9.48
CA THR A 391 -62.32 -15.52 9.18
C THR A 391 -63.35 -15.69 8.07
N LEU A 392 -63.05 -16.45 7.02
CA LEU A 392 -64.02 -16.80 5.97
C LEU A 392 -65.21 -17.61 6.49
N LEU A 393 -65.02 -18.39 7.56
CA LEU A 393 -66.10 -19.15 8.21
C LEU A 393 -66.98 -18.27 9.12
N PHE A 394 -66.35 -17.40 9.91
CA PHE A 394 -67.09 -16.60 10.91
C PHE A 394 -67.77 -15.36 10.35
N LEU A 395 -67.22 -14.74 9.31
CA LEU A 395 -67.73 -13.47 8.78
C LEU A 395 -69.16 -13.60 8.19
N PRO A 396 -69.49 -14.63 7.37
CA PRO A 396 -70.85 -14.85 6.89
C PRO A 396 -71.85 -15.15 8.01
N THR A 397 -71.43 -15.99 8.97
CA THR A 397 -72.23 -16.38 10.13
C THR A 397 -72.55 -15.18 11.02
N THR A 398 -71.57 -14.31 11.26
CA THR A 398 -71.73 -13.08 12.07
C THR A 398 -72.64 -12.07 11.38
N LEU A 399 -72.53 -11.92 10.06
CA LEU A 399 -73.42 -11.05 9.28
C LEU A 399 -74.88 -11.49 9.43
N ILE A 400 -75.15 -12.78 9.29
CA ILE A 400 -76.51 -13.33 9.41
C ILE A 400 -77.03 -13.21 10.84
N SER A 401 -76.20 -13.48 11.86
CA SER A 401 -76.55 -13.25 13.26
C SER A 401 -76.92 -11.79 13.55
N THR A 402 -76.19 -10.84 12.95
CA THR A 402 -76.47 -9.40 13.09
C THR A 402 -77.78 -9.01 12.41
N LEU A 403 -78.03 -9.49 11.20
CA LEU A 403 -79.29 -9.29 10.47
C LEU A 403 -80.49 -9.89 11.21
N TRP A 404 -80.28 -10.99 11.93
CA TRP A 404 -81.30 -11.63 12.75
C TRP A 404 -81.61 -10.85 14.04
N THR A 405 -80.55 -10.39 14.73
CA THR A 405 -80.66 -9.62 15.99
C THR A 405 -81.33 -8.27 15.77
N THR A 406 -81.14 -7.66 14.60
CA THR A 406 -81.76 -6.38 14.22
C THR A 406 -83.24 -6.49 13.84
N ASN A 407 -83.87 -7.67 13.97
CA ASN A 407 -85.29 -7.91 13.68
C ASN A 407 -85.74 -7.50 12.26
N LEU A 408 -84.81 -7.49 11.29
CA LEU A 408 -85.10 -7.19 9.89
C LEU A 408 -86.05 -8.23 9.26
N PHE A 409 -86.09 -9.45 9.79
CA PHE A 409 -86.97 -10.53 9.34
C PHE A 409 -87.84 -11.04 10.49
N ARG A 410 -89.17 -10.84 10.41
CA ARG A 410 -90.14 -11.40 11.36
C ARG A 410 -90.75 -12.70 10.80
N LEU A 411 -90.25 -13.84 11.25
CA LEU A 411 -90.74 -15.17 10.88
C LEU A 411 -91.55 -15.78 12.04
N ASN A 412 -92.78 -16.23 11.77
CA ASN A 412 -93.67 -16.83 12.78
C ASN A 412 -93.29 -18.29 13.08
N GLY A 413 -93.11 -18.63 14.37
CA GLY A 413 -93.24 -19.97 14.99
C GLY A 413 -92.38 -21.13 14.44
N ASN A 414 -91.61 -21.80 15.32
CA ASN A 414 -90.83 -23.06 15.18
C ASN A 414 -89.92 -23.30 13.95
N LEU A 415 -90.14 -22.64 12.80
CA LEU A 415 -89.29 -22.64 11.59
C LEU A 415 -88.18 -21.58 11.63
N ASN A 416 -88.23 -20.64 12.57
CA ASN A 416 -87.30 -19.51 12.66
C ASN A 416 -85.84 -19.98 12.72
N TRP A 417 -85.53 -20.93 13.59
CA TRP A 417 -84.16 -21.44 13.76
C TRP A 417 -83.67 -22.25 12.53
N GLN A 418 -84.57 -22.88 11.78
CA GLN A 418 -84.21 -23.64 10.58
C GLN A 418 -83.78 -22.70 9.44
N VAL A 419 -84.53 -21.63 9.21
CA VAL A 419 -84.22 -20.63 8.17
C VAL A 419 -82.88 -19.93 8.46
N TYR A 420 -82.62 -19.60 9.72
CA TYR A 420 -81.32 -19.05 10.16
C TYR A 420 -80.16 -19.99 9.79
N LEU A 421 -80.29 -21.27 10.14
CA LEU A 421 -79.24 -22.27 9.93
C LEU A 421 -79.01 -22.51 8.44
N THR A 422 -80.09 -22.62 7.65
CA THR A 422 -79.99 -22.80 6.19
C THR A 422 -79.36 -21.57 5.52
N ALA A 423 -79.77 -20.35 5.87
CA ALA A 423 -79.19 -19.14 5.29
C ALA A 423 -77.69 -19.01 5.61
N SER A 424 -77.30 -19.33 6.86
CA SER A 424 -75.89 -19.30 7.29
C SER A 424 -75.04 -20.32 6.55
N LEU A 425 -75.56 -21.54 6.37
CA LEU A 425 -74.86 -22.60 5.66
C LEU A 425 -74.67 -22.27 4.17
N VAL A 426 -75.73 -21.77 3.51
CA VAL A 426 -75.70 -21.42 2.08
C VAL A 426 -74.72 -20.26 1.83
N LEU A 427 -74.75 -19.22 2.66
CA LEU A 427 -73.84 -18.08 2.49
C LEU A 427 -72.38 -18.49 2.72
N THR A 428 -72.12 -19.34 3.71
CA THR A 428 -70.78 -19.89 3.97
C THR A 428 -70.30 -20.71 2.76
N LEU A 429 -71.14 -21.59 2.21
CA LEU A 429 -70.80 -22.37 1.01
C LEU A 429 -70.49 -21.47 -0.20
N LEU A 430 -71.24 -20.39 -0.41
CA LEU A 430 -70.98 -19.44 -1.49
C LEU A 430 -69.62 -18.75 -1.34
N VAL A 431 -69.27 -18.33 -0.13
CA VAL A 431 -67.98 -17.69 0.16
C VAL A 431 -66.82 -18.67 -0.05
N PHE A 432 -66.96 -19.91 0.41
CA PHE A 432 -65.96 -20.96 0.16
C PHE A 432 -65.85 -21.34 -1.33
N ALA A 433 -66.97 -21.40 -2.05
CA ALA A 433 -66.97 -21.66 -3.50
C ALA A 433 -66.28 -20.53 -4.27
N GLY A 434 -66.58 -19.27 -3.94
CA GLY A 434 -65.91 -18.10 -4.52
C GLY A 434 -64.40 -18.11 -4.25
N TRP A 435 -63.99 -18.42 -3.02
CA TRP A 435 -62.57 -18.57 -2.66
C TRP A 435 -61.89 -19.72 -3.41
N ALA A 436 -62.54 -20.88 -3.53
CA ALA A 436 -61.99 -22.03 -4.25
C ALA A 436 -61.80 -21.73 -5.74
N ILE A 437 -62.77 -21.04 -6.37
CA ILE A 437 -62.67 -20.59 -7.76
C ILE A 437 -61.53 -19.59 -7.91
N TYR A 438 -61.43 -18.60 -7.01
CA TYR A 438 -60.36 -17.61 -7.02
C TYR A 438 -58.97 -18.27 -6.89
N VAL A 439 -58.80 -19.20 -5.94
CA VAL A 439 -57.53 -19.91 -5.74
C VAL A 439 -57.16 -20.75 -6.97
N ARG A 440 -58.15 -21.40 -7.61
CA ARG A 440 -57.91 -22.19 -8.82
C ARG A 440 -57.41 -21.30 -9.96
N ILE A 441 -58.08 -20.17 -10.20
CA ILE A 441 -57.69 -19.21 -11.25
C ILE A 441 -56.34 -18.54 -10.94
N SER A 442 -56.06 -18.24 -9.66
CA SER A 442 -54.80 -17.61 -9.26
C SER A 442 -53.60 -18.55 -9.42
N ARG A 443 -53.77 -19.86 -9.13
CA ARG A 443 -52.71 -20.85 -9.29
C ARG A 443 -52.24 -20.97 -10.74
N ASP A 444 -53.18 -21.03 -11.68
CA ASP A 444 -52.85 -21.12 -13.11
C ASP A 444 -52.05 -19.89 -13.60
N ARG A 445 -52.30 -18.72 -13.01
CA ARG A 445 -51.55 -17.48 -13.32
C ARG A 445 -50.16 -17.47 -12.72
N ASP A 446 -50.00 -17.97 -11.50
CA ASP A 446 -48.70 -18.01 -10.82
C ASP A 446 -47.78 -19.06 -11.46
N ASP A 447 -48.30 -20.24 -11.80
CA ASP A 447 -47.53 -21.32 -12.44
C ASP A 447 -47.00 -20.89 -13.82
N ALA A 448 -47.80 -20.17 -14.62
CA ALA A 448 -47.36 -19.60 -15.89
C ALA A 448 -46.25 -18.54 -15.72
N ARG A 449 -46.30 -17.76 -14.63
CA ARG A 449 -45.30 -16.73 -14.30
C ARG A 449 -43.98 -17.34 -13.84
N TRP A 450 -44.02 -18.39 -13.02
CA TRP A 450 -42.81 -19.09 -12.57
C TRP A 450 -42.17 -19.92 -13.67
N ALA A 451 -42.97 -20.54 -14.56
CA ALA A 451 -42.46 -21.24 -15.73
C ALA A 451 -41.67 -20.29 -16.65
N GLY A 452 -42.18 -19.08 -16.90
CA GLY A 452 -41.45 -18.07 -17.67
C GLY A 452 -40.18 -17.57 -16.98
N PHE A 453 -40.17 -17.48 -15.65
CA PHE A 453 -38.99 -17.05 -14.88
C PHE A 453 -37.89 -18.11 -14.87
N ALA A 454 -38.24 -19.39 -14.69
CA ALA A 454 -37.28 -20.50 -14.67
C ALA A 454 -36.54 -20.68 -16.02
N VAL A 455 -37.25 -20.47 -17.13
CA VAL A 455 -36.69 -20.53 -18.47
C VAL A 455 -35.78 -19.33 -18.76
N ASN A 456 -36.17 -18.12 -18.35
CA ASN A 456 -35.44 -16.90 -18.74
C ASN A 456 -34.26 -16.55 -17.83
N ASP A 457 -34.37 -16.73 -16.50
CA ASP A 457 -33.36 -16.21 -15.55
C ASP A 457 -32.41 -17.29 -15.00
N LEU A 458 -32.80 -18.56 -14.99
CA LEU A 458 -31.99 -19.64 -14.41
C LEU A 458 -31.37 -20.58 -15.45
N GLY A 459 -31.80 -20.51 -16.72
CA GLY A 459 -31.26 -21.33 -17.80
C GLY A 459 -31.38 -22.85 -17.55
N ILE A 460 -32.30 -23.27 -16.68
CA ILE A 460 -32.56 -24.68 -16.40
C ILE A 460 -33.54 -25.17 -17.47
N TYR A 461 -32.98 -25.56 -18.62
CA TYR A 461 -33.73 -26.26 -19.66
C TYR A 461 -34.25 -27.59 -19.10
N SER A 462 -35.49 -27.93 -19.43
CA SER A 462 -36.05 -29.24 -19.09
C SER A 462 -35.22 -30.35 -19.76
N SER A 463 -35.09 -31.53 -19.15
CA SER A 463 -34.29 -32.64 -19.70
C SER A 463 -34.73 -33.08 -21.12
N GLU A 464 -35.94 -32.74 -21.56
CA GLU A 464 -36.38 -32.98 -22.95
C GLU A 464 -35.71 -32.02 -23.96
N GLU A 465 -35.43 -30.78 -23.59
CA GLU A 465 -34.73 -29.82 -24.47
C GLU A 465 -33.21 -30.03 -24.48
N LEU A 466 -32.63 -30.51 -23.37
CA LEU A 466 -31.21 -30.90 -23.34
C LEU A 466 -30.93 -32.10 -24.28
N ALA A 467 -31.88 -33.03 -24.40
CA ALA A 467 -31.78 -34.16 -25.34
C ALA A 467 -31.89 -33.73 -26.81
N ALA A 468 -32.62 -32.64 -27.10
CA ALA A 468 -32.70 -32.07 -28.45
C ALA A 468 -31.42 -31.30 -28.83
N HIS A 469 -30.80 -30.59 -27.87
CA HIS A 469 -29.57 -29.83 -28.11
C HIS A 469 -28.33 -30.75 -28.28
N ASP A 470 -28.29 -31.91 -27.61
CA ASP A 470 -27.19 -32.90 -27.74
C ASP A 470 -27.24 -33.68 -29.08
N MET A 471 -28.43 -33.84 -29.67
CA MET A 471 -28.58 -34.40 -31.03
C MET A 471 -28.04 -33.46 -32.11
N GLU A 472 -28.12 -32.14 -31.91
CA GLU A 472 -27.67 -31.17 -32.92
C GLU A 472 -26.12 -31.07 -32.96
N HIS A 473 -25.44 -31.21 -31.82
CA HIS A 473 -23.97 -31.24 -31.77
C HIS A 473 -23.37 -32.53 -32.33
N THR A 474 -24.06 -33.67 -32.22
CA THR A 474 -23.57 -34.97 -32.70
C THR A 474 -23.57 -35.07 -34.24
N LEU A 475 -24.40 -34.27 -34.94
CA LEU A 475 -24.44 -34.25 -36.41
C LEU A 475 -23.36 -33.36 -37.05
N THR A 476 -22.70 -32.49 -36.29
CA THR A 476 -21.65 -31.60 -36.83
C THR A 476 -20.22 -32.16 -36.76
N PHE A 477 -19.97 -33.29 -36.06
CA PHE A 477 -18.61 -33.80 -35.84
C PHE A 477 -18.16 -34.93 -36.79
N SER A 478 -18.94 -35.27 -37.83
CA SER A 478 -18.65 -36.44 -38.68
C SER A 478 -17.91 -36.15 -39.99
N HIS A 479 -17.27 -34.99 -40.16
CA HIS A 479 -16.63 -34.64 -41.44
C HIS A 479 -15.23 -34.02 -41.30
N GLU A 480 -14.28 -34.72 -40.67
CA GLU A 480 -12.86 -34.39 -40.85
C GLU A 480 -12.01 -35.68 -40.93
N LYS A 481 -11.56 -36.01 -42.14
CA LYS A 481 -10.63 -37.12 -42.43
C LYS A 481 -9.19 -36.67 -42.17
N PRO A 482 -8.33 -37.51 -41.55
CA PRO A 482 -6.91 -37.20 -41.41
C PRO A 482 -6.14 -37.52 -42.70
N HIS A 483 -5.44 -36.53 -43.25
CA HIS A 483 -4.41 -36.72 -44.27
C HIS A 483 -3.11 -37.14 -43.57
N VAL A 484 -2.64 -38.35 -43.86
CA VAL A 484 -1.32 -38.86 -43.49
C VAL A 484 -0.40 -38.70 -44.71
N SER A 485 0.76 -38.08 -44.52
CA SER A 485 1.88 -38.13 -45.46
C SER A 485 3.14 -38.53 -44.70
N VAL A 486 3.77 -39.58 -45.23
CA VAL A 486 5.09 -40.16 -44.91
C VAL A 486 6.20 -39.23 -45.34
#